data_AF-A0A3E0NKR0-F1
#
_entry.id   AF-A0A3E0NKR0-F1
#
_cell.length_a   1.000
_cell.length_b   1.000
_cell.length_c   1.000
_cell.angle_alpha   90.00
_cell.angle_beta   90.00
_cell.angle_gamma   90.00
#
_symmetry.space_group_name_H-M   'P 1'
#
loop_
_entity.id
_entity.type
_entity.pdbx_description
1 polymer ?
#
loop_
_entity_poly.entity_id
_entity_poly.type
_entity_poly.pdbx_seq_one_letter_code
_entity_poly.pdbx_strand_id
1 'polypeptide(L)'
;MLAAMALACALTFVACGPSQEEQAAAARAEEWAQIEAMQAELNEKRQALAEAVETAQSELEVAEGESIEEVRAAAEERVRQLTSEVDDMAATFGERLVAFINDDPMEVGAEPTEVQLGALRMKSSEDLLIAEEFIAKGGDWARAGDIVERALAIDPDNPDLLAKKAEIEEMRFVTQERFERVEKGMTQDEVIAILGPVNINNIREFDDSNLGWFYRKDPDTEGGAAGVYFRLRGGEWTVETLDYEAIKAQDE
;
A
#
# COMPACT_ATOMS: atom_id res chain seq x y z
N MET A 1 -29.54 -84.91 -9.88
CA MET A 1 -30.53 -83.81 -10.09
C MET A 1 -30.75 -83.21 -8.71
N LEU A 2 -30.50 -81.95 -8.39
CA LEU A 2 -30.31 -80.74 -9.17
C LEU A 2 -29.24 -79.85 -8.50
N ALA A 3 -28.47 -79.16 -9.33
CA ALA A 3 -27.66 -78.01 -8.97
C ALA A 3 -28.55 -76.76 -8.81
N ALA A 4 -28.20 -75.86 -7.89
CA ALA A 4 -28.57 -74.44 -7.91
C ALA A 4 -27.65 -73.71 -6.90
N MET A 5 -26.42 -73.39 -7.28
CA MET A 5 -26.03 -72.17 -8.01
C MET A 5 -26.23 -70.92 -7.13
N ALA A 6 -25.24 -70.69 -6.27
CA ALA A 6 -25.02 -69.44 -5.57
C ALA A 6 -24.66 -68.36 -6.59
N LEU A 7 -25.59 -67.43 -6.83
CA LEU A 7 -25.36 -66.23 -7.61
C LEU A 7 -24.72 -65.18 -6.71
N ALA A 8 -23.41 -65.27 -6.53
CA ALA A 8 -22.60 -64.20 -5.96
C ALA A 8 -22.49 -63.08 -7.01
N CYS A 9 -23.37 -62.08 -6.94
CA CYS A 9 -23.19 -60.80 -7.63
C CYS A 9 -22.00 -60.08 -6.99
N ALA A 10 -20.79 -60.36 -7.47
CA ALA A 10 -19.63 -59.52 -7.25
C ALA A 10 -19.84 -58.20 -8.00
N LEU A 11 -20.38 -57.21 -7.31
CA LEU A 11 -20.28 -55.80 -7.68
C LEU A 11 -18.81 -55.40 -7.59
N THR A 12 -18.05 -55.66 -8.64
CA THR A 12 -16.78 -54.98 -8.88
C THR A 12 -17.09 -53.53 -9.25
N PHE A 13 -17.32 -52.69 -8.24
CA PHE A 13 -17.19 -51.25 -8.40
C PHE A 13 -15.73 -51.01 -8.79
N VAL A 14 -15.51 -50.74 -10.08
CA VAL A 14 -14.25 -50.17 -10.56
C VAL A 14 -14.17 -48.78 -9.91
N ALA A 15 -13.46 -48.71 -8.79
CA ALA A 15 -13.07 -47.46 -8.16
C ALA A 15 -12.04 -46.78 -9.09
N CYS A 16 -12.51 -46.15 -10.16
CA CYS A 16 -11.75 -45.14 -10.86
C CYS A 16 -11.62 -43.96 -9.91
N GLY A 17 -10.49 -43.89 -9.20
CA GLY A 17 -10.12 -42.68 -8.48
C GLY A 17 -9.89 -41.51 -9.45
N PRO A 18 -9.91 -40.27 -8.94
CA PRO A 18 -9.64 -39.09 -9.75
C PRO A 18 -8.26 -39.20 -10.40
N SER A 19 -8.15 -38.73 -11.63
CA SER A 19 -6.90 -38.62 -12.36
C SER A 19 -5.92 -37.68 -11.65
N GLN A 20 -4.63 -37.76 -11.99
CA GLN A 20 -3.62 -36.85 -11.42
C GLN A 20 -3.91 -35.38 -11.75
N GLU A 21 -4.46 -35.12 -12.94
CA GLU A 21 -4.87 -33.78 -13.37
C GLU A 21 -6.03 -33.24 -12.53
N GLU A 22 -7.06 -34.06 -12.28
CA GLU A 22 -8.16 -33.69 -11.39
C GLU A 22 -7.69 -33.44 -9.95
N GLN A 23 -6.74 -34.23 -9.45
CA GLN A 23 -6.14 -34.03 -8.13
C GLN A 23 -5.35 -32.72 -8.06
N ALA A 24 -4.55 -32.41 -9.09
CA ALA A 24 -3.79 -31.16 -9.16
C ALA A 24 -4.71 -29.94 -9.27
N ALA A 25 -5.76 -30.01 -10.08
CA ALA A 25 -6.76 -28.95 -10.19
C ALA A 25 -7.51 -28.71 -8.86
N ALA A 26 -7.87 -29.79 -8.16
CA ALA A 26 -8.51 -29.69 -6.84
C ALA A 26 -7.58 -29.06 -5.80
N ALA A 27 -6.31 -29.48 -5.75
CA ALA A 27 -5.32 -28.90 -4.85
C ALA A 27 -5.07 -27.41 -5.15
N ARG A 28 -5.02 -27.03 -6.43
CA ARG A 28 -4.87 -25.64 -6.85
C ARG A 28 -6.08 -24.78 -6.46
N ALA A 29 -7.29 -25.30 -6.62
CA ALA A 29 -8.51 -24.61 -6.19
C ALA A 29 -8.56 -24.43 -4.66
N GLU A 30 -8.11 -25.43 -3.90
CA GLU A 30 -7.99 -25.34 -2.45
C GLU A 30 -6.96 -24.27 -2.03
N GLU A 31 -5.79 -24.24 -2.69
CA GLU A 31 -4.76 -23.23 -2.45
C GLU A 31 -5.28 -21.81 -2.73
N TRP A 32 -5.99 -21.62 -3.84
CA TRP A 32 -6.60 -20.34 -4.18
C TRP A 32 -7.59 -19.88 -3.10
N ALA A 33 -8.48 -20.77 -2.64
CA ALA A 33 -9.43 -20.45 -1.58
C ALA A 33 -8.73 -20.08 -0.26
N GLN A 34 -7.58 -20.68 0.04
CA GLN A 34 -6.78 -20.31 1.21
C GLN A 34 -6.15 -18.92 1.07
N ILE A 35 -5.67 -18.57 -0.12
CA ILE A 35 -5.14 -17.23 -0.42
C ILE A 35 -6.24 -16.18 -0.30
N GLU A 36 -7.44 -16.44 -0.82
CA GLU A 36 -8.60 -15.54 -0.66
C GLU A 36 -8.96 -15.35 0.82
N ALA A 37 -8.95 -16.42 1.61
CA ALA A 37 -9.21 -16.34 3.04
C ALA A 37 -8.14 -15.53 3.79
N MET A 38 -6.85 -15.72 3.44
CA MET A 38 -5.74 -14.94 4.00
C MET A 38 -5.86 -13.45 3.65
N GLN A 39 -6.27 -13.13 2.41
CA GLN A 39 -6.49 -11.73 2.03
C GLN A 39 -7.60 -11.09 2.86
N ALA A 40 -8.70 -11.80 3.08
CA ALA A 40 -9.80 -11.30 3.91
C ALA A 40 -9.34 -11.05 5.35
N GLU A 41 -8.63 -12.00 5.97
CA GLU A 41 -8.07 -11.83 7.32
C GLU A 41 -7.08 -10.67 7.41
N LEU A 42 -6.19 -10.52 6.41
CA LEU A 42 -5.26 -9.40 6.35
C LEU A 42 -5.99 -8.05 6.27
N ASN A 43 -7.06 -7.96 5.49
CA ASN A 43 -7.87 -6.76 5.37
C ASN A 43 -8.61 -6.43 6.68
N GLU A 44 -9.12 -7.44 7.40
CA GLU A 44 -9.70 -7.25 8.74
C GLU A 44 -8.66 -6.70 9.73
N LYS A 45 -7.42 -7.22 9.71
CA LYS A 45 -6.35 -6.70 10.58
C LYS A 45 -5.94 -5.27 10.21
N ARG A 46 -5.86 -4.95 8.92
CA ARG A 46 -5.62 -3.57 8.44
C ARG A 46 -6.70 -2.61 8.92
N GLN A 47 -7.96 -3.02 8.86
CA GLN A 47 -9.06 -2.25 9.41
C GLN A 47 -8.93 -2.06 10.93
N ALA A 48 -8.64 -3.13 11.67
CA ALA A 48 -8.43 -3.05 13.12
C ALA A 48 -7.26 -2.12 13.51
N LEU A 49 -6.19 -2.13 12.72
CA LEU A 49 -5.07 -1.19 12.88
C LEU A 49 -5.52 0.27 12.66
N ALA A 50 -6.27 0.54 11.60
CA ALA A 50 -6.79 1.89 11.32
C ALA A 50 -7.70 2.40 12.46
N GLU A 51 -8.62 1.56 12.94
CA GLU A 51 -9.49 1.87 14.07
C GLU A 51 -8.70 2.09 15.37
N ALA A 52 -7.63 1.31 15.60
CA ALA A 52 -6.75 1.48 16.76
C ALA A 52 -5.98 2.81 16.71
N VAL A 53 -5.57 3.27 15.53
CA VAL A 53 -4.92 4.57 15.34
C VAL A 53 -5.91 5.72 15.61
N GLU A 54 -7.13 5.67 15.08
CA GLU A 54 -8.16 6.68 15.34
C GLU A 54 -8.55 6.73 16.82
N THR A 55 -8.69 5.56 17.45
CA THR A 55 -8.96 5.43 18.89
C THR A 55 -7.81 6.04 19.69
N ALA A 56 -6.56 5.73 19.36
CA ALA A 56 -5.38 6.28 20.02
C ALA A 56 -5.35 7.81 19.97
N GLN A 57 -5.66 8.40 18.81
CA GLN A 57 -5.76 9.86 18.65
C GLN A 57 -6.86 10.44 19.55
N SER A 58 -8.06 9.85 19.53
CA SER A 58 -9.19 10.29 20.36
C SER A 58 -8.90 10.19 21.87
N GLU A 59 -8.24 9.11 22.31
CA GLU A 59 -7.83 8.91 23.71
C GLU A 59 -6.81 9.98 24.15
N LEU A 60 -5.88 10.37 23.27
CA LEU A 60 -4.88 11.40 23.54
C LEU A 60 -5.49 12.81 23.64
N GLU A 61 -6.51 13.11 22.85
CA GLU A 61 -7.18 14.43 22.86
C GLU A 61 -7.91 14.70 24.19
N VAL A 62 -8.42 13.67 24.85
CA VAL A 62 -9.17 13.79 26.11
C VAL A 62 -8.33 13.59 27.37
N ALA A 63 -7.08 13.13 27.24
CA ALA A 63 -6.20 12.85 28.36
C ALA A 63 -5.57 14.14 28.93
N GLU A 64 -5.51 14.24 30.27
CA GLU A 64 -4.97 15.42 30.97
C GLU A 64 -3.97 15.02 32.06
N GLY A 65 -2.94 15.86 32.27
CA GLY A 65 -1.95 15.67 33.34
C GLY A 65 -1.12 14.39 33.19
N GLU A 66 -0.79 13.72 34.30
CA GLU A 66 0.03 12.50 34.32
C GLU A 66 -0.62 11.32 33.56
N SER A 67 -1.93 11.37 33.32
CA SER A 67 -2.63 10.34 32.54
C SER A 67 -2.27 10.33 31.05
N ILE A 68 -1.77 11.45 30.50
CA ILE A 68 -1.47 11.55 29.07
C ILE A 68 -0.30 10.64 28.66
N GLU A 69 0.72 10.51 29.52
CA GLU A 69 1.89 9.68 29.23
C GLU A 69 1.52 8.19 29.28
N GLU A 70 0.69 7.79 30.25
CA GLU A 70 0.19 6.42 30.38
C GLU A 70 -0.72 6.04 29.20
N VAL A 71 -1.65 6.91 28.83
CA VAL A 71 -2.54 6.73 27.67
C VAL A 71 -1.72 6.64 26.38
N ARG A 72 -0.75 7.54 26.19
CA ARG A 72 0.13 7.52 25.02
C ARG A 72 0.90 6.21 24.93
N ALA A 73 1.54 5.78 26.01
CA ALA A 73 2.35 4.56 26.00
C ALA A 73 1.49 3.31 25.70
N ALA A 74 0.28 3.24 26.26
CA ALA A 74 -0.66 2.15 26.00
C ALA A 74 -1.16 2.16 24.54
N ALA A 75 -1.48 3.33 24.00
CA ALA A 75 -1.92 3.51 22.63
C ALA A 75 -0.81 3.15 21.62
N GLU A 76 0.41 3.64 21.85
CA GLU A 76 1.58 3.33 21.02
C GLU A 76 1.89 1.83 21.01
N GLU A 77 1.83 1.15 22.17
CA GLU A 77 2.05 -0.30 22.24
C GLU A 77 0.97 -1.07 21.45
N ARG A 78 -0.31 -0.68 21.56
CA ARG A 78 -1.41 -1.30 20.82
C ARG A 78 -1.22 -1.17 19.30
N VAL A 79 -0.93 0.04 18.82
CA VAL A 79 -0.68 0.31 17.39
C VAL A 79 0.55 -0.45 16.90
N ARG A 80 1.62 -0.50 17.71
CA ARG A 80 2.86 -1.22 17.37
C ARG A 80 2.62 -2.72 17.22
N GLN A 81 1.87 -3.33 18.13
CA GLN A 81 1.53 -4.75 18.07
C GLN A 81 0.73 -5.08 16.80
N LEU A 82 -0.35 -4.32 16.55
CA LEU A 82 -1.18 -4.53 15.35
C LEU A 82 -0.41 -4.29 14.05
N THR A 83 0.49 -3.28 14.03
CA THR A 83 1.36 -3.04 12.87
C THR A 83 2.25 -4.25 12.60
N SER A 84 2.90 -4.81 13.63
CA SER A 84 3.74 -6.00 13.47
C SER A 84 2.93 -7.20 12.95
N GLU A 85 1.71 -7.41 13.45
CA GLU A 85 0.84 -8.50 12.98
C GLU A 85 0.43 -8.33 11.52
N VAL A 86 0.09 -7.10 11.11
CA VAL A 86 -0.25 -6.77 9.72
C VAL A 86 0.95 -7.00 8.81
N ASP A 87 2.15 -6.54 9.21
CA ASP A 87 3.37 -6.69 8.43
C ASP A 87 3.74 -8.17 8.23
N ASP A 88 3.72 -8.97 9.31
CA ASP A 88 4.03 -10.41 9.26
C ASP A 88 3.03 -11.18 8.37
N MET A 89 1.75 -10.85 8.48
CA MET A 89 0.69 -11.47 7.67
C MET A 89 0.78 -11.04 6.20
N ALA A 90 1.04 -9.77 5.92
CA ALA A 90 1.21 -9.25 4.57
C ALA A 90 2.42 -9.89 3.87
N ALA A 91 3.54 -10.08 4.58
CA ALA A 91 4.71 -10.78 4.05
C ALA A 91 4.37 -12.23 3.68
N THR A 92 3.73 -12.97 4.61
CA THR A 92 3.34 -14.37 4.40
C THR A 92 2.35 -14.51 3.24
N PHE A 93 1.35 -13.63 3.18
CA PHE A 93 0.35 -13.58 2.11
C PHE A 93 1.00 -13.29 0.75
N GLY A 94 1.85 -12.27 0.67
CA GLY A 94 2.54 -11.88 -0.56
C GLY A 94 3.44 -12.98 -1.12
N GLU A 95 4.20 -13.66 -0.26
CA GLU A 95 5.03 -14.81 -0.66
C GLU A 95 4.19 -15.94 -1.26
N ARG A 96 3.08 -16.27 -0.60
CA ARG A 96 2.18 -17.36 -1.02
C ARG A 96 1.46 -17.03 -2.33
N LEU A 97 0.97 -15.80 -2.47
CA LEU A 97 0.33 -15.33 -3.70
C LEU A 97 1.30 -15.36 -4.89
N VAL A 98 2.54 -14.89 -4.70
CA VAL A 98 3.56 -14.93 -5.76
C VAL A 98 3.92 -16.37 -6.13
N ALA A 99 4.05 -17.27 -5.16
CA ALA A 99 4.25 -18.69 -5.43
C ALA A 99 3.10 -19.28 -6.27
N PHE A 100 1.85 -19.01 -5.88
CA PHE A 100 0.66 -19.46 -6.60
C PHE A 100 0.59 -18.99 -8.05
N ILE A 101 0.96 -17.72 -8.30
CA ILE A 101 1.05 -17.14 -9.65
C ILE A 101 2.14 -17.84 -10.47
N ASN A 102 3.30 -18.11 -9.88
CA ASN A 102 4.43 -18.71 -10.57
C ASN A 102 4.27 -20.21 -10.84
N ASP A 103 3.47 -20.92 -10.05
CA ASP A 103 3.22 -22.37 -10.20
C ASP A 103 2.38 -22.73 -11.43
N ASP A 104 1.70 -21.75 -12.05
CA ASP A 104 0.92 -21.93 -13.29
C ASP A 104 1.04 -20.66 -14.15
N PRO A 105 2.22 -20.48 -14.77
CA PRO A 105 2.50 -19.30 -15.55
C PRO A 105 1.57 -19.25 -16.77
N MET A 106 1.13 -18.06 -17.12
CA MET A 106 0.32 -17.86 -18.33
C MET A 106 1.11 -18.26 -19.58
N GLU A 107 0.46 -19.01 -20.49
CA GLU A 107 1.03 -19.30 -21.80
C GLU A 107 1.09 -18.01 -22.64
N VAL A 108 2.18 -17.83 -23.39
CA VAL A 108 2.37 -16.63 -24.21
C VAL A 108 1.27 -16.51 -25.27
N GLY A 109 0.46 -15.46 -25.16
CA GLY A 109 -0.63 -15.18 -26.08
C GLY A 109 -1.96 -15.87 -25.74
N ALA A 110 -2.01 -16.66 -24.66
CA ALA A 110 -3.27 -17.15 -24.12
C ALA A 110 -3.95 -16.06 -23.29
N GLU A 111 -5.29 -16.07 -23.28
CA GLU A 111 -6.05 -15.27 -22.32
C GLU A 111 -5.93 -15.89 -20.93
N PRO A 112 -5.73 -15.09 -19.87
CA PRO A 112 -5.67 -15.59 -18.51
C PRO A 112 -6.98 -16.27 -18.12
N THR A 113 -6.87 -17.38 -17.38
CA THR A 113 -8.04 -17.94 -16.70
C THR A 113 -8.58 -16.97 -15.64
N GLU A 114 -9.82 -17.16 -15.20
CA GLU A 114 -10.42 -16.34 -14.15
C GLU A 114 -9.59 -16.32 -12.86
N VAL A 115 -9.04 -17.48 -12.47
CA VAL A 115 -8.19 -17.61 -11.28
C VAL A 115 -6.84 -16.91 -11.46
N GLN A 116 -6.21 -17.05 -12.63
CA GLN A 116 -4.95 -16.33 -12.92
C GLN A 116 -5.18 -14.83 -12.92
N LEU A 117 -6.25 -14.35 -13.58
CA LEU A 117 -6.60 -12.94 -13.57
C LEU A 117 -6.91 -12.45 -12.15
N GLY A 118 -7.67 -13.22 -11.36
CA GLY A 118 -7.96 -12.92 -9.96
C GLY A 118 -6.69 -12.77 -9.12
N ALA A 119 -5.73 -13.68 -9.26
CA ALA A 119 -4.45 -13.62 -8.56
C ALA A 119 -3.61 -12.40 -8.98
N LEU A 120 -3.57 -12.06 -10.28
CA LEU A 120 -2.87 -10.86 -10.77
C LEU A 120 -3.50 -9.58 -10.25
N ARG A 121 -4.83 -9.51 -10.21
CA ARG A 121 -5.58 -8.37 -9.67
C ARG A 121 -5.32 -8.22 -8.17
N MET A 122 -5.38 -9.32 -7.43
CA MET A 122 -5.07 -9.37 -6.01
C MET A 122 -3.65 -8.87 -5.73
N LYS A 123 -2.67 -9.31 -6.51
CA LYS A 123 -1.28 -8.85 -6.37
C LYS A 123 -1.15 -7.35 -6.67
N SER A 124 -1.85 -6.88 -7.70
CA SER A 124 -1.86 -5.46 -8.08
C SER A 124 -2.47 -4.58 -6.99
N SER A 125 -3.51 -5.05 -6.31
CA SER A 125 -4.09 -4.37 -5.14
C SER A 125 -3.09 -4.26 -3.99
N GLU A 126 -2.30 -5.29 -3.72
CA GLU A 126 -1.23 -5.22 -2.70
C GLU A 126 -0.11 -4.25 -3.10
N ASP A 127 0.31 -4.26 -4.37
CA ASP A 127 1.31 -3.32 -4.87
C ASP A 127 0.80 -1.86 -4.74
N LEU A 128 -0.49 -1.61 -4.95
CA LEU A 128 -1.12 -0.30 -4.72
C LEU A 128 -1.03 0.15 -3.26
N LEU A 129 -1.36 -0.74 -2.32
CA LEU A 129 -1.28 -0.42 -0.88
C LEU A 129 0.16 -0.08 -0.46
N ILE A 130 1.14 -0.82 -0.98
CA ILE A 130 2.56 -0.53 -0.72
C ILE A 130 2.94 0.84 -1.34
N ALA A 131 2.49 1.13 -2.56
CA ALA A 131 2.76 2.43 -3.19
C ALA A 131 2.16 3.60 -2.39
N GLU A 132 0.94 3.44 -1.89
CA GLU A 132 0.28 4.43 -1.03
C GLU A 132 1.03 4.64 0.28
N GLU A 133 1.57 3.58 0.88
CA GLU A 133 2.39 3.69 2.08
C GLU A 133 3.66 4.53 1.85
N PHE A 134 4.36 4.32 0.72
CA PHE A 134 5.54 5.12 0.35
C PHE A 134 5.21 6.60 0.20
N ILE A 135 4.03 6.92 -0.33
CA ILE A 135 3.54 8.30 -0.44
C ILE A 135 3.20 8.85 0.95
N ALA A 136 2.33 8.16 1.70
CA ALA A 136 1.77 8.64 2.95
C ALA A 136 2.83 8.80 4.05
N LYS A 137 3.73 7.82 4.21
CA LYS A 137 4.76 7.84 5.28
C LYS A 137 6.05 8.53 4.83
N GLY A 138 6.41 8.37 3.55
CA GLY A 138 7.72 8.78 3.05
C GLY A 138 7.72 10.02 2.17
N GLY A 139 6.57 10.44 1.63
CA GLY A 139 6.48 11.38 0.51
C GLY A 139 7.29 10.92 -0.71
N ASP A 140 7.47 9.59 -0.87
CA ASP A 140 8.31 9.01 -1.91
C ASP A 140 7.49 8.62 -3.15
N TRP A 141 7.04 9.66 -3.83
CA TRP A 141 6.29 9.54 -5.08
C TRP A 141 7.04 8.80 -6.18
N ALA A 142 8.38 8.91 -6.21
CA ALA A 142 9.19 8.21 -7.19
C ALA A 142 9.15 6.70 -6.96
N ARG A 143 9.35 6.27 -5.72
CA ARG A 143 9.28 4.86 -5.35
C ARG A 143 7.89 4.27 -5.58
N ALA A 144 6.85 5.03 -5.24
CA ALA A 144 5.47 4.64 -5.52
C ALA A 144 5.22 4.46 -7.03
N GLY A 145 5.73 5.38 -7.86
CA GLY A 145 5.68 5.27 -9.32
C GLY A 145 6.32 3.98 -9.83
N ASP A 146 7.52 3.65 -9.37
CA ASP A 146 8.23 2.41 -9.75
C ASP A 146 7.44 1.13 -9.38
N ILE A 147 6.68 1.16 -8.28
CA ILE A 147 5.84 0.03 -7.87
C ILE A 147 4.66 -0.09 -8.82
N VAL A 148 3.94 0.99 -9.06
CA VAL A 148 2.76 1.03 -9.94
C VAL A 148 3.13 0.66 -11.38
N GLU A 149 4.25 1.14 -11.91
CA GLU A 149 4.71 0.80 -13.26
C GLU A 149 5.04 -0.68 -13.41
N ARG A 150 5.68 -1.29 -12.40
CA ARG A 150 5.95 -2.74 -12.41
C ARG A 150 4.68 -3.56 -12.31
N ALA A 151 3.69 -3.11 -11.54
CA ALA A 151 2.40 -3.77 -11.47
C ALA A 151 1.64 -3.67 -12.81
N LEU A 152 1.64 -2.50 -13.46
CA LEU A 152 1.05 -2.30 -14.80
C LEU A 152 1.72 -3.14 -15.89
N ALA A 153 3.01 -3.47 -15.75
CA ALA A 153 3.67 -4.36 -16.70
C ALA A 153 3.09 -5.78 -16.69
N ILE A 154 2.45 -6.19 -15.59
CA ILE A 154 1.84 -7.51 -15.42
C ILE A 154 0.31 -7.42 -15.59
N ASP A 155 -0.30 -6.33 -15.14
CA ASP A 155 -1.74 -6.06 -15.18
C ASP A 155 -2.04 -4.70 -15.86
N PRO A 156 -1.86 -4.60 -17.19
CA PRO A 156 -1.86 -3.32 -17.91
C PRO A 156 -3.23 -2.64 -17.98
N ASP A 157 -4.31 -3.41 -17.89
CA ASP A 157 -5.68 -2.91 -18.00
C ASP A 157 -6.32 -2.64 -16.63
N ASN A 158 -5.51 -2.55 -15.56
CA ASN A 158 -6.02 -2.26 -14.23
C ASN A 158 -6.42 -0.80 -14.05
N PRO A 159 -7.72 -0.49 -13.88
CA PRO A 159 -8.17 0.88 -13.77
C PRO A 159 -7.59 1.58 -12.53
N ASP A 160 -7.39 0.87 -11.43
CA ASP A 160 -6.89 1.45 -10.17
C ASP A 160 -5.40 1.78 -10.27
N LEU A 161 -4.61 0.90 -10.89
CA LEU A 161 -3.19 1.20 -11.19
C LEU A 161 -3.04 2.37 -12.16
N LEU A 162 -3.87 2.43 -13.21
CA LEU A 162 -3.85 3.53 -14.17
C LEU A 162 -4.23 4.86 -13.50
N ALA A 163 -5.25 4.85 -12.63
CA ALA A 163 -5.65 6.02 -11.86
C ALA A 163 -4.53 6.47 -10.90
N LYS A 164 -3.93 5.53 -10.15
CA LYS A 164 -2.82 5.84 -9.24
C LYS A 164 -1.60 6.36 -9.99
N LYS A 165 -1.29 5.82 -11.17
CA LYS A 165 -0.21 6.32 -12.02
C LYS A 165 -0.44 7.79 -12.40
N ALA A 166 -1.65 8.14 -12.85
CA ALA A 166 -1.99 9.52 -13.20
C ALA A 166 -1.88 10.46 -11.98
N GLU A 167 -2.35 10.02 -10.80
CA GLU A 167 -2.20 10.76 -9.55
C GLU A 167 -0.73 11.02 -9.21
N ILE A 168 0.12 9.99 -9.29
CA ILE A 168 1.57 10.10 -9.02
C ILE A 168 2.23 11.06 -10.01
N GLU A 169 1.93 10.94 -11.30
CA GLU A 169 2.48 11.84 -12.33
C GLU A 169 2.07 13.30 -12.09
N GLU A 170 0.83 13.53 -11.66
CA GLU A 170 0.33 14.86 -11.32
C GLU A 170 0.97 15.42 -10.04
N MET A 171 1.16 14.60 -9.00
CA MET A 171 1.51 15.06 -7.66
C MET A 171 3.01 15.02 -7.35
N ARG A 172 3.80 14.18 -8.03
CA ARG A 172 5.23 14.00 -7.73
C ARG A 172 6.09 15.25 -7.89
N PHE A 173 5.62 16.21 -8.69
CA PHE A 173 6.29 17.49 -8.91
C PHE A 173 5.37 18.66 -8.59
N VAL A 174 5.87 19.63 -7.86
CA VAL A 174 5.12 20.86 -7.59
C VAL A 174 5.18 21.80 -8.80
N THR A 175 4.03 22.38 -9.14
CA THR A 175 3.90 23.44 -10.15
C THR A 175 3.75 24.79 -9.46
N GLN A 176 4.08 25.88 -10.16
CA GLN A 176 3.92 27.22 -9.62
C GLN A 176 2.47 27.50 -9.19
N GLU A 177 1.49 27.18 -10.04
CA GLU A 177 0.07 27.37 -9.75
C GLU A 177 -0.37 26.64 -8.48
N ARG A 178 0.09 25.40 -8.28
CA ARG A 178 -0.23 24.62 -7.07
C ARG A 178 0.49 25.18 -5.84
N PHE A 179 1.74 25.63 -5.99
CA PHE A 179 2.51 26.25 -4.92
C PHE A 179 1.92 27.57 -4.44
N GLU A 180 1.41 28.40 -5.35
CA GLU A 180 0.78 29.70 -5.05
C GLU A 180 -0.51 29.58 -4.22
N ARG A 181 -1.10 28.38 -4.13
CA ARG A 181 -2.24 28.10 -3.26
C ARG A 181 -1.84 27.99 -1.79
N VAL A 182 -0.56 27.84 -1.48
CA VAL A 182 -0.07 27.82 -0.09
C VAL A 182 0.07 29.25 0.42
N GLU A 183 -0.44 29.51 1.61
CA GLU A 183 -0.44 30.82 2.23
C GLU A 183 0.33 30.83 3.55
N LYS A 184 0.82 32.02 3.92
CA LYS A 184 1.45 32.23 5.22
C LYS A 184 0.46 31.96 6.35
N GLY A 185 0.88 31.20 7.35
CA GLY A 185 0.07 30.79 8.48
C GLY A 185 -0.58 29.42 8.35
N MET A 186 -0.54 28.80 7.16
CA MET A 186 -1.05 27.44 6.98
C MET A 186 -0.29 26.43 7.85
N THR A 187 -0.98 25.39 8.31
CA THR A 187 -0.39 24.26 9.05
C THR A 187 0.31 23.29 8.09
N GLN A 188 1.06 22.34 8.64
CA GLN A 188 1.66 21.26 7.85
C GLN A 188 0.61 20.44 7.09
N ASP A 189 -0.52 20.12 7.74
CA ASP A 189 -1.61 19.34 7.13
C ASP A 189 -2.29 20.10 5.98
N GLU A 190 -2.48 21.40 6.13
CA GLU A 190 -3.02 22.25 5.06
C GLU A 190 -2.06 22.32 3.86
N VAL A 191 -0.74 22.39 4.11
CA VAL A 191 0.27 22.32 3.04
C VAL A 191 0.25 20.94 2.36
N ILE A 192 0.17 19.85 3.13
CA ILE A 192 0.07 18.48 2.58
C ILE A 192 -1.19 18.33 1.72
N ALA A 193 -2.33 18.89 2.15
CA ALA A 193 -3.57 18.83 1.39
C ALA A 193 -3.49 19.55 0.02
N ILE A 194 -2.56 20.50 -0.14
CA ILE A 194 -2.37 21.27 -1.37
C ILE A 194 -1.23 20.70 -2.24
N LEU A 195 -0.08 20.41 -1.63
CA LEU A 195 1.16 20.02 -2.32
C LEU A 195 1.44 18.52 -2.29
N GLY A 196 0.69 17.76 -1.48
CA GLY A 196 1.02 16.40 -1.12
C GLY A 196 2.08 16.30 0.00
N PRO A 197 2.31 15.09 0.52
CA PRO A 197 3.40 14.83 1.46
C PRO A 197 4.76 15.16 0.82
N VAL A 198 5.60 15.88 1.57
CA VAL A 198 6.99 16.11 1.21
C VAL A 198 7.80 14.84 1.44
N ASN A 199 8.79 14.58 0.58
CA ASN A 199 9.73 13.49 0.84
C ASN A 199 10.50 13.74 2.15
N ILE A 200 10.54 12.77 3.06
CA ILE A 200 11.22 12.92 4.36
C ILE A 200 12.70 13.31 4.24
N ASN A 201 13.38 12.91 3.15
CA ASN A 201 14.77 13.27 2.90
C ASN A 201 14.96 14.72 2.46
N ASN A 202 13.85 15.37 2.09
CA ASN A 202 13.76 16.77 1.70
C ASN A 202 13.22 17.66 2.83
N ILE A 203 13.21 17.15 4.06
CA ILE A 203 12.94 17.95 5.25
C ILE A 203 14.28 18.39 5.85
N ARG A 204 14.39 19.67 6.23
CA ARG A 204 15.57 20.25 6.88
C ARG A 204 15.16 21.03 8.12
N GLU A 205 15.70 20.64 9.25
CA GLU A 205 15.65 21.43 10.48
C GLU A 205 16.83 22.41 10.46
N PHE A 206 16.54 23.70 10.65
CA PHE A 206 17.57 24.73 10.75
C PHE A 206 17.90 25.04 12.21
N ASP A 207 16.87 25.03 13.07
CA ASP A 207 16.95 25.13 14.52
C ASP A 207 15.64 24.62 15.14
N ASP A 208 15.54 24.64 16.48
CA ASP A 208 14.39 24.16 17.28
C ASP A 208 13.04 24.84 16.91
N SER A 209 13.07 25.93 16.14
CA SER A 209 11.90 26.73 15.78
C SER A 209 11.71 26.95 14.28
N ASN A 210 12.61 26.44 13.43
CA ASN A 210 12.56 26.66 11.97
C ASN A 210 12.78 25.35 11.20
N LEU A 211 11.82 25.02 10.33
CA LEU A 211 11.76 23.80 9.53
C LEU A 211 11.56 24.15 8.05
N GLY A 212 12.28 23.51 7.14
CA GLY A 212 12.13 23.68 5.69
C GLY A 212 11.70 22.39 5.00
N TRP A 213 10.68 22.46 4.17
CA TRP A 213 10.22 21.39 3.29
C TRP A 213 10.52 21.74 1.84
N PHE A 214 11.21 20.84 1.14
CA PHE A 214 11.63 21.06 -0.24
C PHE A 214 10.89 20.13 -1.21
N TYR A 215 10.02 20.71 -2.02
CA TYR A 215 9.23 20.02 -3.03
C TYR A 215 9.94 20.07 -4.38
N ARG A 216 10.13 18.92 -5.00
CA ARG A 216 10.77 18.84 -6.33
C ARG A 216 9.89 19.50 -7.37
N LYS A 217 10.50 20.29 -8.25
CA LYS A 217 9.87 20.80 -9.47
C LYS A 217 10.14 19.83 -10.62
N ASP A 218 9.36 19.94 -11.69
CA ASP A 218 9.51 19.09 -12.86
C ASP A 218 10.89 19.35 -13.52
N PRO A 219 11.76 18.31 -13.64
CA PRO A 219 13.09 18.46 -14.21
C PRO A 219 13.08 18.85 -15.70
N ASP A 220 12.01 18.55 -16.44
CA ASP A 220 11.95 18.82 -17.88
C ASP A 220 11.56 20.28 -18.19
N THR A 221 11.14 21.05 -17.19
CA THR A 221 10.70 22.45 -17.35
C THR A 221 11.58 23.43 -16.58
N GLU A 222 11.73 23.24 -15.27
CA GLU A 222 12.43 24.17 -14.38
C GLU A 222 13.56 23.50 -13.59
N GLY A 223 13.35 22.24 -13.16
CA GLY A 223 14.20 21.54 -12.22
C GLY A 223 14.31 22.21 -10.83
N GLY A 224 15.17 21.68 -9.96
CA GLY A 224 15.34 22.24 -8.60
C GLY A 224 14.20 21.91 -7.63
N ALA A 225 13.95 22.81 -6.66
CA ALA A 225 12.92 22.62 -5.65
C ALA A 225 12.32 23.94 -5.12
N ALA A 226 11.02 23.90 -4.83
CA ALA A 226 10.32 24.95 -4.09
C ALA A 226 10.42 24.67 -2.57
N GLY A 227 10.58 25.73 -1.78
CA GLY A 227 10.74 25.67 -0.33
C GLY A 227 9.55 26.24 0.41
N VAL A 228 8.98 25.45 1.32
CA VAL A 228 8.02 25.89 2.33
C VAL A 228 8.74 25.92 3.67
N TYR A 229 8.81 27.09 4.31
CA TYR A 229 9.50 27.26 5.58
C TYR A 229 8.47 27.49 6.68
N PHE A 230 8.53 26.67 7.72
CA PHE A 230 7.66 26.72 8.88
C PHE A 230 8.39 27.32 10.08
N ARG A 231 7.62 27.99 10.93
CA ARG A 231 8.05 28.43 12.25
C ARG A 231 7.14 27.87 13.33
N LEU A 232 7.74 27.37 14.40
CA LEU A 232 7.02 26.88 15.57
C LEU A 232 6.46 28.07 16.37
N ARG A 233 5.13 28.15 16.52
CA ARG A 233 4.44 29.19 17.29
C ARG A 233 3.35 28.55 18.14
N GLY A 234 3.43 28.73 19.46
CA GLY A 234 2.43 28.17 20.37
C GLY A 234 2.36 26.64 20.36
N GLY A 235 3.43 25.95 19.96
CA GLY A 235 3.46 24.49 19.82
C GLY A 235 3.05 23.96 18.44
N GLU A 236 2.70 24.84 17.49
CA GLU A 236 2.25 24.45 16.15
C GLU A 236 3.18 25.02 15.06
N TRP A 237 3.49 24.19 14.06
CA TRP A 237 4.28 24.60 12.90
C TRP A 237 3.38 25.29 11.88
N THR A 238 3.68 26.56 11.56
CA THR A 238 2.92 27.33 10.58
C THR A 238 3.85 27.92 9.52
N VAL A 239 3.38 28.00 8.27
CA VAL A 239 4.14 28.58 7.16
C VAL A 239 4.52 30.02 7.48
N GLU A 240 5.81 30.32 7.44
CA GLU A 240 6.35 31.67 7.62
C GLU A 240 6.80 32.30 6.32
N THR A 241 7.50 31.52 5.49
CA THR A 241 8.12 31.96 4.23
C THR A 241 7.89 30.91 3.14
N LEU A 242 7.67 31.37 1.92
CA LEU A 242 7.49 30.57 0.71
C LEU A 242 8.50 31.05 -0.33
N ASP A 243 9.19 30.12 -0.97
CA ASP A 243 10.13 30.42 -2.05
C ASP A 243 10.06 29.34 -3.13
N TYR A 244 9.45 29.66 -4.27
CA TYR A 244 9.33 28.72 -5.38
C TYR A 244 10.69 28.43 -6.08
N GLU A 245 11.70 29.27 -5.83
CA GLU A 245 13.07 29.13 -6.37
C GLU A 245 14.10 28.80 -5.29
N ALA A 246 13.66 28.15 -4.20
CA ALA A 246 14.50 27.86 -3.04
C ALA A 246 15.78 27.09 -3.40
N ILE A 247 15.70 26.15 -4.35
CA ILE A 247 16.84 25.43 -4.90
C ILE A 247 16.75 25.48 -6.42
N LYS A 248 17.79 26.01 -7.07
CA LYS A 248 17.93 26.01 -8.53
C LYS A 248 18.46 24.68 -9.02
N ALA A 249 18.06 24.28 -10.22
CA ALA A 249 18.71 23.17 -10.92
C ALA A 249 20.22 23.46 -11.05
N GLN A 250 21.05 22.42 -10.88
CA GLN A 250 22.46 22.55 -11.24
C GLN A 250 22.56 22.46 -12.76
N ASP A 251 23.25 23.41 -13.38
CA ASP A 251 23.60 23.32 -14.81
C ASP A 251 24.51 22.09 -14.98
N GLU A 252 24.04 21.04 -15.67
CA GLU A 252 24.84 19.87 -16.04
C GLU A 252 25.84 20.19 -17.18
#